data_AF-A0A0K8R8I6-F1
#
_entry.id   AF-A0A0K8R8I6-F1
#
_cell.length_a   1.000
_cell.length_b   1.000
_cell.length_c   1.000
_cell.angle_alpha   90.00
_cell.angle_beta   90.00
_cell.angle_gamma   90.00
#
_symmetry.space_group_name_H-M   'P 1'
#
loop_
_entity.id
_entity.type
_entity.pdbx_description
1 polymer ?
#
loop_
_entity_poly.entity_id
_entity_poly.type
_entity_poly.pdbx_seq_one_letter_code
_entity_poly.pdbx_strand_id
1 'polypeptide(L)'
;MKTFFSLVIAALYPFVKCSSQCSCRPLQSILLVDNNLNVFRDPWPFLKSMNRLYLKYMPPWNDFKYITCVISEFTSNHTLYSVERNVSWTNLSKTPRTRESVEVEIKKFTGTRKSNTEFQVITDRTTYDFDTLYADSKCLILKISQTYAGQLRGNCFLWLKEADLKDPLRHCYFFYTVLCAWEAHVLEPTPDCDKRSEIGDKNLPNPPFNKEPDAARDPR
;
A
#
# COMPACT_ATOMS: atom_id res chain seq x y z
N MET A 1 -17.49 -10.34 -10.87
CA MET A 1 -16.89 -10.45 -12.22
C MET A 1 -17.11 -9.21 -13.08
N LYS A 2 -18.35 -8.76 -13.36
CA LYS A 2 -18.60 -7.57 -14.20
C LYS A 2 -17.87 -6.30 -13.71
N THR A 3 -17.91 -6.03 -12.41
CA THR A 3 -17.29 -4.85 -11.79
C THR A 3 -15.75 -4.89 -11.77
N PHE A 4 -15.14 -6.06 -11.54
CA PHE A 4 -13.68 -6.24 -11.64
C PHE A 4 -13.19 -6.05 -13.07
N PHE A 5 -13.95 -6.58 -14.04
CA PHE A 5 -13.68 -6.38 -15.46
C PHE A 5 -13.82 -4.90 -15.86
N SER A 6 -14.83 -4.19 -15.32
CA SER A 6 -14.95 -2.74 -15.48
C SER A 6 -13.75 -1.98 -14.91
N LEU A 7 -13.18 -2.41 -13.78
CA LEU A 7 -12.01 -1.78 -13.19
C LEU A 7 -10.73 -2.10 -13.99
N VAL A 8 -10.59 -3.31 -14.52
CA VAL A 8 -9.50 -3.65 -15.47
C VAL A 8 -9.63 -2.82 -16.75
N ILE A 9 -10.84 -2.68 -17.31
CA ILE A 9 -11.08 -1.81 -18.47
C ILE A 9 -10.77 -0.35 -18.13
N ALA A 10 -11.24 0.16 -16.99
CA ALA A 10 -10.96 1.53 -16.56
C ALA A 10 -9.46 1.77 -16.35
N ALA A 11 -8.73 0.78 -15.83
CA ALA A 11 -7.28 0.82 -15.67
C ALA A 11 -6.55 0.81 -17.02
N LEU A 12 -7.09 0.09 -18.01
CA LEU A 12 -6.54 0.03 -19.38
C LEU A 12 -7.01 1.19 -20.27
N TYR A 13 -8.08 1.88 -19.91
CA TYR A 13 -8.72 2.93 -20.72
C TYR A 13 -7.80 4.11 -21.10
N PRO A 14 -6.93 4.61 -20.21
CA PRO A 14 -5.99 5.67 -20.58
C PRO A 14 -4.98 5.22 -21.63
N PHE A 15 -4.62 3.93 -21.65
CA PHE A 15 -3.70 3.38 -22.64
C PHE A 15 -4.32 3.33 -24.04
N VAL A 16 -5.64 3.12 -24.14
CA VAL A 16 -6.36 3.07 -25.43
C VAL A 16 -6.64 4.47 -25.99
N LYS A 17 -6.84 5.47 -25.14
CA LYS A 17 -7.13 6.86 -25.55
C LYS A 17 -5.90 7.74 -25.78
N CYS A 18 -4.70 7.22 -25.55
CA CYS A 18 -3.47 7.98 -25.69
C CYS A 18 -2.98 7.97 -27.15
N SER A 19 -3.27 9.03 -27.90
CA SER A 19 -2.58 9.33 -29.17
C SER A 19 -1.41 10.28 -28.92
N SER A 20 -0.42 10.29 -29.82
CA SER A 20 0.82 11.08 -29.73
C SER A 20 0.64 12.60 -29.61
N GLN A 21 -0.61 13.10 -29.65
CA GLN A 21 -0.95 14.53 -29.57
C GLN A 21 -1.76 14.91 -28.33
N CYS A 22 -2.07 13.99 -27.41
CA CYS A 22 -2.84 14.28 -26.21
C CYS A 22 -2.08 13.98 -24.92
N SER A 23 -1.97 15.00 -24.04
CA SER A 23 -1.57 14.85 -22.65
C SER A 23 -2.56 13.92 -21.93
N CYS A 24 -2.16 12.67 -21.72
CA CYS A 24 -3.00 11.69 -21.04
C CYS A 24 -3.03 11.98 -19.54
N ARG A 25 -4.24 12.19 -19.01
CA ARG A 25 -4.44 12.33 -17.57
C ARG A 25 -3.93 11.06 -16.87
N PRO A 26 -3.22 11.18 -15.73
CA PRO A 26 -2.80 10.01 -14.97
C PRO A 26 -4.03 9.17 -14.61
N LEU A 27 -3.96 7.86 -14.78
CA LEU A 27 -5.07 6.95 -14.48
C LEU A 27 -5.64 7.18 -13.07
N GLN A 28 -4.76 7.45 -12.10
CA GLN A 28 -5.12 7.82 -10.74
C GLN A 28 -6.18 8.94 -10.71
N SER A 29 -6.02 9.99 -11.52
CA SER A 29 -6.95 11.13 -11.54
C SER A 29 -8.35 10.79 -12.06
N ILE A 30 -8.48 9.73 -12.87
CA ILE A 30 -9.78 9.25 -13.36
C ILE A 30 -10.44 8.37 -12.30
N LEU A 31 -9.67 7.46 -11.71
CA LEU A 31 -10.15 6.52 -10.70
C LEU A 31 -10.52 7.19 -9.38
N LEU A 32 -9.81 8.26 -9.01
CA LEU A 32 -10.10 9.02 -7.80
C LEU A 32 -11.45 9.76 -7.91
N VAL A 33 -11.91 10.07 -9.13
CA VAL A 33 -13.09 10.91 -9.41
C VAL A 33 -14.35 10.09 -9.75
N ASP A 34 -14.19 8.87 -10.29
CA ASP A 34 -15.34 8.03 -10.65
C ASP A 34 -15.96 7.32 -9.45
N ASN A 35 -17.13 7.81 -9.03
CA ASN A 35 -17.88 7.25 -7.90
C ASN A 35 -18.31 5.79 -8.09
N ASN A 36 -18.44 5.30 -9.33
CA ASN A 36 -18.80 3.89 -9.58
C ASN A 36 -17.68 2.93 -9.15
N LEU A 37 -16.45 3.44 -9.05
CA LEU A 37 -15.28 2.66 -8.65
C LEU A 37 -15.01 2.73 -7.14
N ASN A 38 -15.80 3.52 -6.39
CA ASN A 38 -15.67 3.62 -4.93
C ASN A 38 -15.86 2.28 -4.21
N VAL A 39 -16.60 1.34 -4.81
CA VAL A 39 -16.77 -0.02 -4.27
C VAL A 39 -15.44 -0.79 -4.14
N PHE A 40 -14.48 -0.49 -5.02
CA PHE A 40 -13.13 -1.07 -4.98
C PHE A 40 -12.14 -0.22 -4.20
N ARG A 41 -12.62 0.86 -3.59
CA ARG A 41 -11.79 1.83 -2.88
C ARG A 41 -12.26 1.98 -1.43
N ASP A 42 -13.18 1.14 -0.96
CA ASP A 42 -13.57 1.11 0.45
C ASP A 42 -12.53 0.29 1.24
N PRO A 43 -11.67 0.93 2.05
CA PRO A 43 -10.60 0.25 2.76
C PRO A 43 -11.08 -0.36 4.08
N TRP A 44 -12.28 0.00 4.56
CA TRP A 44 -12.73 -0.31 5.93
C TRP A 44 -12.85 -1.80 6.22
N PRO A 45 -13.36 -2.65 5.31
CA PRO A 45 -13.36 -4.10 5.54
C PRO A 45 -11.95 -4.68 5.70
N PHE A 46 -10.95 -4.11 5.04
CA PHE A 46 -9.56 -4.53 5.17
C PHE A 46 -8.95 -4.01 6.47
N LEU A 47 -9.06 -2.70 6.72
CA LEU A 47 -8.47 -2.00 7.87
C LEU A 47 -9.07 -2.39 9.22
N LYS A 48 -10.37 -2.76 9.27
CA LYS A 48 -11.02 -3.22 10.52
C LYS A 48 -10.80 -4.71 10.78
N SER A 49 -10.16 -5.44 9.87
CA SER A 49 -9.95 -6.87 10.07
C SER A 49 -8.93 -7.14 11.17
N MET A 50 -9.15 -8.18 11.97
CA MET A 50 -8.21 -8.61 13.03
C MET A 50 -6.95 -9.26 12.46
N ASN A 51 -6.85 -9.42 11.14
CA ASN A 51 -5.70 -10.02 10.49
C ASN A 51 -4.46 -9.15 10.70
N ARG A 52 -3.33 -9.82 10.88
CA ARG A 52 -2.01 -9.21 10.78
C ARG A 52 -1.76 -8.76 9.34
N LEU A 53 -1.37 -7.50 9.17
CA LEU A 53 -1.13 -6.89 7.87
C LEU A 53 0.36 -6.67 7.67
N TYR A 54 0.84 -6.89 6.45
CA TYR A 54 2.24 -6.77 6.07
C TYR A 54 2.39 -5.77 4.94
N LEU A 55 3.33 -4.85 5.09
CA LEU A 55 3.68 -3.94 4.02
C LEU A 55 4.63 -4.64 3.04
N LYS A 56 4.23 -4.70 1.78
CA LYS A 56 5.04 -5.29 0.71
C LYS A 56 5.77 -4.25 -0.11
N TYR A 57 5.09 -3.17 -0.47
CA TYR A 57 5.63 -2.05 -1.24
C TYR A 57 5.41 -0.75 -0.50
N MET A 58 6.42 0.11 -0.51
CA MET A 58 6.35 1.46 0.04
C MET A 58 7.08 2.45 -0.88
N PRO A 59 6.88 3.76 -0.71
CA PRO A 59 7.59 4.77 -1.49
C PRO A 59 9.12 4.60 -1.39
N PRO A 60 9.89 4.87 -2.45
CA PRO A 60 11.34 4.75 -2.44
C PRO A 60 12.02 5.97 -1.78
N TRP A 61 11.55 6.38 -0.61
CA TRP A 61 12.08 7.52 0.13
C TRP A 61 13.34 7.14 0.92
N ASN A 62 14.27 8.09 1.05
CA ASN A 62 15.53 7.86 1.77
C ASN A 62 15.29 7.43 3.24
N ASP A 63 14.27 7.98 3.89
CA ASP A 63 13.91 7.66 5.27
C ASP A 63 13.50 6.19 5.45
N PHE A 64 13.04 5.54 4.37
CA PHE A 64 12.59 4.16 4.39
C PHE A 64 13.68 3.15 4.01
N LYS A 65 14.88 3.62 3.64
CA LYS A 65 15.98 2.76 3.17
C LYS A 65 16.43 1.70 4.19
N TYR A 66 16.32 2.02 5.48
CA TYR A 66 16.77 1.15 6.58
C TYR A 66 15.61 0.50 7.34
N ILE A 67 14.43 0.44 6.72
CA ILE A 67 13.24 -0.15 7.32
C ILE A 67 12.98 -1.50 6.64
N THR A 68 12.72 -2.53 7.45
CA THR A 68 12.22 -3.82 6.95
C THR A 68 11.16 -4.40 7.86
N CYS A 69 10.48 -5.46 7.39
CA CYS A 69 9.48 -6.20 8.15
C CYS A 69 8.42 -5.29 8.78
N VAL A 70 7.76 -4.45 7.97
CA VAL A 70 6.72 -3.54 8.48
C VAL A 70 5.41 -4.31 8.62
N ILE A 71 4.84 -4.29 9.83
CA ILE A 71 3.67 -5.05 10.22
C ILE A 71 2.65 -4.12 10.87
N SER A 72 1.37 -4.31 10.61
CA SER A 72 0.27 -3.67 11.33
C SER A 72 -0.63 -4.70 12.01
N GLU A 73 -0.68 -4.63 13.33
CA GLU A 73 -1.44 -5.52 14.20
C GLU A 73 -2.68 -4.79 14.73
N PHE A 74 -3.79 -5.50 14.78
CA PHE A 74 -5.02 -4.96 15.35
C PHE A 74 -4.86 -4.89 16.86
N THR A 75 -5.09 -3.70 17.45
CA THR A 75 -4.96 -3.51 18.89
C THR A 75 -6.32 -3.60 19.57
N SER A 76 -7.21 -2.68 19.25
CA SER A 76 -8.46 -2.50 19.99
C SER A 76 -9.57 -1.88 19.14
N ASN A 77 -10.79 -2.03 19.68
CA ASN A 77 -12.02 -1.30 19.41
C ASN A 77 -12.10 -0.55 18.08
N HIS A 78 -12.90 -1.08 17.15
CA HIS A 78 -13.35 -0.27 16.03
C HIS A 78 -14.64 0.44 16.44
N THR A 79 -14.66 1.76 16.41
CA THR A 79 -15.94 2.45 16.32
C THR A 79 -16.50 2.31 14.91
N LEU A 80 -17.68 2.86 14.65
CA LEU A 80 -18.17 3.03 13.28
C LEU A 80 -17.16 3.79 12.41
N TYR A 81 -16.37 4.70 13.00
CA TYR A 81 -15.55 5.68 12.28
C TYR A 81 -14.04 5.57 12.51
N SER A 82 -13.58 4.66 13.36
CA SER A 82 -12.15 4.50 13.67
C SER A 82 -11.73 3.05 13.91
N VAL A 83 -10.43 2.79 13.80
CA VAL A 83 -9.77 1.56 14.24
C VAL A 83 -8.37 1.87 14.75
N GLU A 84 -7.97 1.21 15.83
CA GLU A 84 -6.62 1.32 16.41
C GLU A 84 -5.76 0.13 16.00
N ARG A 85 -4.54 0.42 15.56
CA ARG A 85 -3.57 -0.60 15.18
C ARG A 85 -2.18 -0.23 15.71
N ASN A 86 -1.38 -1.24 16.01
CA ASN A 86 0.05 -1.05 16.29
C ASN A 86 0.82 -1.30 14.99
N VAL A 87 1.60 -0.32 14.52
CA VAL A 87 2.48 -0.48 13.37
C VAL A 87 3.90 -0.63 13.87
N SER A 88 4.57 -1.71 13.48
CA SER A 88 5.94 -2.00 13.91
C SER A 88 6.85 -2.31 12.72
N TRP A 89 8.14 -2.03 12.88
CA TRP A 89 9.16 -2.28 11.86
C TRP A 89 10.53 -2.55 12.48
N THR A 90 11.42 -3.14 11.69
CA THR A 90 12.80 -3.39 12.09
C THR A 90 13.69 -2.30 11.49
N ASN A 91 14.44 -1.61 12.35
CA ASN A 91 15.40 -0.59 11.97
C ASN A 91 16.78 -1.20 11.76
N LEU A 92 17.23 -1.20 10.50
CA LEU A 92 18.51 -1.76 10.06
C LEU A 92 19.70 -0.80 10.26
N SER A 93 19.45 0.49 10.56
CA SER A 93 20.51 1.48 10.79
C SER A 93 21.20 1.35 12.16
N LYS A 94 20.56 0.65 13.10
CA LYS A 94 21.07 0.43 14.47
C LYS A 94 21.74 -0.94 14.59
N THR A 95 22.79 -1.00 15.41
CA THR A 95 23.46 -2.26 15.79
C THR A 95 23.48 -2.37 17.33
N PRO A 96 22.78 -3.35 17.94
CA PRO A 96 21.94 -4.37 17.30
C PRO A 96 20.71 -3.76 16.60
N ARG A 97 20.15 -4.50 15.63
CA ARG A 97 18.90 -4.10 14.97
C ARG A 97 17.80 -3.98 16.01
N THR A 98 17.01 -2.92 15.95
CA THR A 98 15.93 -2.69 16.92
C THR A 98 14.58 -2.80 16.26
N ARG A 99 13.62 -3.38 16.99
CA ARG A 99 12.20 -3.28 16.63
C ARG A 99 11.66 -1.96 17.16
N GLU A 100 11.01 -1.20 16.29
CA GLU A 100 10.33 0.04 16.63
C GLU A 100 8.83 -0.16 16.38
N SER A 101 8.00 0.54 17.13
CA SER A 101 6.54 0.46 17.01
C SER A 101 5.88 1.78 17.35
N VAL A 102 4.71 2.01 16.75
CA VAL A 102 3.86 3.17 17.00
C VAL A 102 2.40 2.74 16.98
N GLU A 103 1.65 3.16 17.98
CA GLU A 103 0.20 3.04 17.98
C GLU A 103 -0.39 4.10 17.04
N VAL A 104 -1.30 3.67 16.17
CA VAL A 104 -1.96 4.55 15.22
C VAL A 104 -3.47 4.42 15.35
N GLU A 105 -4.14 5.58 15.30
CA GLU A 105 -5.58 5.65 15.20
C GLU A 105 -5.95 6.00 13.75
N ILE A 106 -6.70 5.13 13.09
CA ILE A 106 -7.15 5.32 11.71
C ILE A 106 -8.59 5.82 11.76
N LYS A 107 -8.84 7.06 11.31
CA LYS A 107 -10.18 7.68 11.33
C LYS A 107 -10.73 7.94 9.94
N LYS A 108 -12.05 7.77 9.82
CA LYS A 108 -12.83 8.20 8.66
C LYS A 108 -12.99 9.71 8.69
N PHE A 109 -12.93 10.35 7.52
CA PHE A 109 -13.34 11.75 7.41
C PHE A 109 -14.85 11.89 7.68
N THR A 110 -15.24 12.71 8.65
CA THR A 110 -16.64 12.92 9.08
C THR A 110 -17.27 14.18 8.48
N GLY A 111 -16.90 14.56 7.25
CA GLY A 111 -17.34 15.80 6.57
C GLY A 111 -18.04 15.58 5.21
N THR A 112 -18.27 16.68 4.47
CA THR A 112 -18.96 16.70 3.15
C THR A 112 -18.27 15.91 2.03
N ARG A 113 -17.04 15.42 2.24
CA ARG A 113 -16.41 14.38 1.39
C ARG A 113 -16.96 13.01 1.78
N LYS A 114 -18.12 12.66 1.21
CA LYS A 114 -18.89 11.44 1.50
C LYS A 114 -18.34 10.14 0.88
N SER A 115 -17.09 10.04 0.48
CA SER A 115 -16.55 8.76 -0.01
C SER A 115 -15.88 8.02 1.15
N ASN A 116 -16.20 6.73 1.35
CA ASN A 116 -15.49 5.84 2.29
C ASN A 116 -14.01 5.63 1.91
N THR A 117 -13.52 6.28 0.86
CA THR A 117 -12.28 5.97 0.17
C THR A 117 -11.07 6.73 0.71
N GLU A 118 -11.30 7.70 1.59
CA GLU A 118 -10.27 8.53 2.20
C GLU A 118 -10.31 8.34 3.71
N PHE A 119 -9.15 8.38 4.35
CA PHE A 119 -9.02 8.31 5.80
C PHE A 119 -7.75 9.01 6.27
N GLN A 120 -7.71 9.31 7.56
CA GLN A 120 -6.53 9.87 8.22
C GLN A 120 -5.93 8.85 9.19
N VAL A 121 -4.61 8.81 9.29
CA VAL A 121 -3.87 8.05 10.28
C VAL A 121 -3.24 9.05 11.24
N ILE A 122 -3.59 8.93 12.51
CA ILE A 122 -3.15 9.81 13.58
C ILE A 122 -2.14 9.04 14.43
N THR A 123 -0.99 9.65 14.65
CA THR A 123 0.01 9.21 15.63
C THR A 123 0.14 10.25 16.75
N ASP A 124 0.96 9.96 17.76
CA ASP A 124 1.35 10.91 18.80
C ASP A 124 1.99 12.20 18.25
N ARG A 125 2.64 12.13 17.09
CA ARG A 125 3.46 13.20 16.52
C ARG A 125 2.80 13.95 15.37
N THR A 126 1.96 13.27 14.59
CA THR A 126 1.49 13.82 13.32
C THR A 126 0.24 13.12 12.82
N THR A 127 -0.40 13.73 11.82
CA THR A 127 -1.52 13.14 11.09
C THR A 127 -1.14 13.02 9.62
N TYR A 128 -1.55 11.91 9.00
CA TYR A 128 -1.34 11.64 7.58
C TYR A 128 -2.66 11.31 6.91
N ASP A 129 -2.95 11.97 5.80
CA ASP A 129 -4.13 11.70 4.99
C ASP A 129 -3.79 10.67 3.90
N PHE A 130 -4.68 9.70 3.68
CA PHE A 130 -4.53 8.67 2.67
C PHE A 130 -5.75 8.58 1.75
N ASP A 131 -5.46 8.45 0.47
CA ASP A 131 -6.41 8.08 -0.56
C ASP A 131 -6.31 6.57 -0.84
N THR A 132 -7.44 5.87 -0.83
CA THR A 132 -7.49 4.46 -1.23
C THR A 132 -7.58 4.38 -2.75
N LEU A 133 -6.60 3.72 -3.36
CA LEU A 133 -6.56 3.48 -4.80
C LEU A 133 -7.23 2.15 -5.16
N TYR A 134 -7.07 1.14 -4.30
CA TYR A 134 -7.71 -0.16 -4.44
C TYR A 134 -7.76 -0.87 -3.08
N ALA A 135 -8.86 -1.57 -2.81
CA ALA A 135 -9.03 -2.38 -1.62
C ALA A 135 -9.89 -3.61 -1.96
N ASP A 136 -9.46 -4.77 -1.49
CA ASP A 136 -10.29 -5.96 -1.44
C ASP A 136 -10.05 -6.75 -0.15
N SER A 137 -10.47 -8.01 -0.12
CA SER A 137 -10.30 -8.87 1.04
C SER A 137 -8.87 -9.30 1.31
N LYS A 138 -7.92 -9.10 0.38
CA LYS A 138 -6.55 -9.63 0.39
C LYS A 138 -5.47 -8.54 0.36
N CYS A 139 -5.73 -7.42 -0.30
CA CYS A 139 -4.79 -6.32 -0.39
C CYS A 139 -5.42 -4.93 -0.32
N LEU A 140 -4.60 -3.96 0.08
CA LEU A 140 -4.93 -2.56 0.17
C LEU A 140 -3.82 -1.73 -0.46
N ILE A 141 -4.19 -0.89 -1.42
CA ILE A 141 -3.29 0.04 -2.12
C ILE A 141 -3.68 1.46 -1.72
N LEU A 142 -2.74 2.13 -1.08
CA LEU A 142 -2.92 3.49 -0.56
C LEU A 142 -1.98 4.44 -1.25
N LYS A 143 -2.37 5.72 -1.27
CA LYS A 143 -1.50 6.84 -1.64
C LYS A 143 -1.60 7.92 -0.57
N ILE A 144 -0.48 8.54 -0.21
CA ILE A 144 -0.51 9.72 0.67
C ILE A 144 -1.19 10.89 -0.08
N SER A 145 -2.19 11.50 0.54
CA SER A 145 -2.99 12.55 -0.08
C SER A 145 -2.20 13.85 -0.29
N GLN A 146 -2.67 14.66 -1.23
CA GLN A 146 -1.97 15.85 -1.73
C GLN A 146 -1.80 16.98 -0.70
N THR A 147 -2.54 16.98 0.41
CA THR A 147 -2.40 17.97 1.50
C THR A 147 -0.98 18.07 2.04
N TYR A 148 -0.19 17.00 1.91
CA TYR A 148 1.21 16.92 2.38
C TYR A 148 2.26 16.86 1.27
N ALA A 149 1.85 16.75 0.00
CA ALA A 149 2.79 16.46 -1.09
C ALA A 149 2.56 17.38 -2.30
N GLY A 150 3.40 18.42 -2.37
CA GLY A 150 3.71 19.02 -3.67
C GLY A 150 4.24 17.93 -4.60
N GLN A 151 3.43 17.54 -5.59
CA GLN A 151 3.88 16.93 -6.85
C GLN A 151 4.82 15.69 -6.80
N LEU A 152 4.83 14.91 -5.73
CA LEU A 152 5.66 13.71 -5.65
C LEU A 152 4.96 12.50 -6.34
N ARG A 153 5.54 12.05 -7.45
CA ARG A 153 5.30 10.70 -8.02
C ARG A 153 5.88 9.65 -7.04
N GLY A 154 5.28 8.45 -6.97
CA GLY A 154 5.83 7.34 -6.19
C GLY A 154 5.36 7.17 -4.73
N ASN A 155 4.20 7.71 -4.32
CA ASN A 155 3.76 7.72 -2.91
C ASN A 155 2.80 6.57 -2.51
N CYS A 156 2.94 5.40 -3.13
CA CYS A 156 2.02 4.30 -2.88
C CYS A 156 2.52 3.29 -1.86
N PHE A 157 1.56 2.67 -1.16
CA PHE A 157 1.79 1.55 -0.26
C PHE A 157 0.97 0.35 -0.72
N LEU A 158 1.53 -0.86 -0.66
CA LEU A 158 0.80 -2.11 -0.82
C LEU A 158 0.84 -2.90 0.49
N TRP A 159 -0.33 -3.02 1.12
CA TRP A 159 -0.53 -3.85 2.30
C TRP A 159 -1.22 -5.16 1.91
N LEU A 160 -0.76 -6.27 2.49
CA LEU A 160 -1.31 -7.61 2.32
C LEU A 160 -1.71 -8.20 3.67
N LYS A 161 -2.67 -9.11 3.69
CA LYS A 161 -2.89 -9.96 4.87
C LYS A 161 -1.84 -11.06 4.94
N GLU A 162 -1.51 -11.50 6.15
CA GLU A 162 -0.54 -12.58 6.39
C GLU A 162 -0.84 -13.85 5.59
N ALA A 163 -2.11 -14.26 5.55
CA ALA A 163 -2.56 -15.44 4.81
C ALA A 163 -2.30 -15.37 3.30
N ASP A 164 -2.17 -14.16 2.76
CA ASP A 164 -1.99 -13.93 1.32
C ASP A 164 -0.54 -13.56 0.94
N LEU A 165 0.43 -13.73 1.86
CA LEU A 165 1.85 -13.45 1.58
C LEU A 165 2.50 -14.47 0.63
N LYS A 166 2.13 -15.75 0.75
CA LYS A 166 2.78 -16.86 0.03
C LYS A 166 2.27 -17.01 -1.40
N ASP A 167 1.01 -16.66 -1.65
CA ASP A 167 0.40 -16.77 -2.96
C ASP A 167 0.63 -15.50 -3.78
N PRO A 168 1.10 -15.60 -5.03
CA PRO A 168 1.26 -14.44 -5.88
C PRO A 168 -0.12 -13.84 -6.21
N LEU A 169 -0.51 -12.80 -5.48
CA LEU A 169 -1.70 -11.99 -5.74
C LEU A 169 -1.52 -11.17 -7.02
N ARG A 170 -1.65 -11.83 -8.18
CA ARG A 170 -1.40 -11.24 -9.50
C ARG A 170 -2.22 -9.98 -9.74
N HIS A 171 -3.46 -9.92 -9.23
CA HIS A 171 -4.32 -8.74 -9.40
C HIS A 171 -3.85 -7.56 -8.55
N CYS A 172 -3.45 -7.78 -7.28
CA CYS A 172 -2.92 -6.72 -6.43
C CYS A 172 -1.63 -6.12 -7.01
N TYR A 173 -0.75 -6.98 -7.53
CA TYR A 173 0.45 -6.56 -8.23
C TYR A 173 0.14 -5.75 -9.49
N PHE A 174 -0.79 -6.25 -10.32
CA PHE A 174 -1.24 -5.57 -11.53
C PHE A 174 -1.79 -4.18 -11.22
N PHE A 175 -2.69 -4.06 -10.25
CA PHE A 175 -3.23 -2.76 -9.84
C PHE A 175 -2.16 -1.87 -9.25
N TYR A 176 -1.24 -2.38 -8.43
CA TYR A 176 -0.14 -1.56 -7.95
C TYR A 176 0.69 -0.99 -9.10
N THR A 177 1.08 -1.83 -10.06
CA THR A 177 1.86 -1.41 -11.23
C THR A 177 1.17 -0.31 -12.03
N VAL A 178 -0.10 -0.53 -12.34
CA VAL A 178 -0.89 0.37 -13.19
C VAL A 178 -1.27 1.66 -12.45
N LEU A 179 -1.56 1.57 -11.15
CA LEU A 179 -2.01 2.70 -10.35
C LEU A 179 -0.86 3.53 -9.80
N CYS A 180 0.31 2.95 -9.57
CA CYS A 180 1.43 3.60 -8.85
C CYS A 180 2.68 3.78 -9.70
N ALA A 181 2.62 3.51 -11.01
CA ALA A 181 3.71 3.69 -11.97
C ALA A 181 5.01 2.95 -11.60
N TRP A 182 4.91 1.88 -10.82
CA TRP A 182 6.01 0.99 -10.46
C TRP A 182 7.25 1.64 -9.81
N GLU A 183 7.07 2.69 -9.00
CA GLU A 183 8.15 3.24 -8.17
C GLU A 183 7.95 2.79 -6.71
N ALA A 184 8.74 1.81 -6.25
CA ALA A 184 8.59 1.24 -4.92
C ALA A 184 9.90 0.71 -4.33
N HIS A 185 10.05 0.85 -3.02
CA HIS A 185 10.91 0.01 -2.21
C HIS A 185 10.17 -1.29 -1.86
N VAL A 186 10.79 -2.43 -2.13
CA VAL A 186 10.21 -3.77 -1.92
C VAL A 186 10.73 -4.37 -0.62
N LEU A 187 9.81 -4.72 0.28
CA LEU A 187 10.14 -5.20 1.62
C LEU A 187 10.25 -6.72 1.76
N GLU A 188 9.81 -7.48 0.74
CA GLU A 188 9.73 -8.96 0.74
C GLU A 188 9.32 -9.56 2.09
N PRO A 189 8.14 -9.17 2.64
CA PRO A 189 7.71 -9.64 3.94
C PRO A 189 7.54 -11.16 3.93
N THR A 190 8.13 -11.81 4.92
CA THR A 190 7.89 -13.22 5.23
C THR A 190 7.04 -13.32 6.50
N PRO A 191 6.20 -14.37 6.64
CA PRO A 191 5.56 -14.65 7.92
C PRO A 191 6.62 -14.71 9.02
N ASP A 192 6.31 -14.16 10.19
CA ASP A 192 7.21 -14.13 11.35
C ASP A 192 8.56 -13.39 11.15
N CYS A 193 8.66 -12.46 10.19
CA CYS A 193 9.89 -11.68 9.99
C CYS A 193 10.31 -10.85 11.22
N ASP A 194 9.38 -10.59 12.14
CA ASP A 194 9.58 -9.89 13.40
C ASP A 194 10.32 -10.75 14.44
N LYS A 195 10.09 -12.08 14.43
CA LYS A 195 10.77 -13.03 15.34
C LYS A 195 12.26 -13.16 15.04
N ARG A 196 12.67 -12.92 13.78
CA ARG A 196 14.09 -12.98 13.38
C ARG A 196 14.93 -11.81 13.91
N SER A 197 14.32 -10.76 14.43
CA SER A 197 15.07 -9.62 15.00
C SER A 197 15.54 -9.90 16.43
N GLU A 198 14.91 -10.87 17.12
CA GLU A 198 15.31 -11.30 18.48
C GLU A 198 16.50 -12.26 18.46
N ILE A 199 16.68 -12.99 17.35
CA ILE A 199 17.84 -13.84 17.10
C ILE A 199 18.80 -12.98 16.28
N GLY A 200 19.93 -12.54 16.85
CA GLY A 200 20.89 -11.64 16.20
C GLY A 200 21.53 -12.25 14.94
N ASP A 201 20.77 -12.33 13.85
CA ASP A 201 21.16 -13.05 12.64
C ASP A 201 21.91 -12.09 11.71
N LYS A 202 23.23 -12.26 11.69
CA LYS A 202 24.20 -11.42 10.95
C LYS A 202 24.16 -11.64 9.44
N ASN A 203 23.35 -12.57 8.93
CA ASN A 203 23.34 -13.00 7.54
C ASN A 203 22.04 -12.65 6.80
N LEU A 204 21.58 -11.41 6.91
CA LEU A 204 20.51 -10.93 6.03
C LEU A 204 21.14 -10.24 4.81
N PRO A 205 20.93 -10.76 3.58
CA PRO A 205 21.31 -10.07 2.37
C PRO A 205 20.66 -8.69 2.33
N ASN A 206 21.40 -7.69 1.85
CA ASN A 206 20.80 -6.41 1.49
C ASN A 206 19.64 -6.67 0.51
N PRO A 207 18.48 -6.03 0.69
CA PRO A 207 17.39 -6.17 -0.27
C PRO A 207 17.92 -5.77 -1.65
N PRO A 208 17.66 -6.57 -2.71
CA PRO A 208 18.12 -6.26 -4.04
C PRO A 208 17.51 -4.93 -4.49
N PHE A 209 18.36 -3.95 -4.73
CA PHE A 209 17.98 -2.71 -5.38
C PHE A 209 17.83 -3.03 -6.89
N ASN A 210 16.64 -2.78 -7.43
CA ASN A 210 16.26 -2.90 -8.84
C ASN A 210 16.40 -4.30 -9.47
N LYS A 211 15.25 -4.94 -9.73
CA LYS A 211 15.03 -5.63 -11.00
C LYS A 211 13.70 -5.16 -11.58
N GLU A 212 13.80 -4.44 -12.69
CA GLU A 212 12.76 -4.38 -13.72
C GLU A 212 12.27 -5.82 -14.00
N PRO A 213 10.98 -6.06 -14.28
CA PRO A 213 10.54 -7.38 -14.67
C PRO A 213 11.29 -7.80 -15.95
N ASP A 214 11.99 -8.93 -15.89
CA ASP A 214 12.60 -9.60 -17.04
C ASP A 214 11.54 -9.78 -18.13
N ALA A 215 11.54 -8.86 -19.09
CA ALA A 215 10.79 -8.98 -20.33
C ALA A 215 11.62 -9.81 -21.31
N ALA A 216 11.70 -11.12 -21.05
CA ALA A 216 12.13 -12.09 -22.05
C ALA A 216 11.61 -13.49 -21.69
N ARG A 217 10.44 -13.86 -22.21
CA ARG A 217 10.19 -15.24 -22.59
C ARG A 217 10.16 -15.29 -24.09
N ASP A 218 11.18 -15.91 -24.66
CA ASP A 218 11.21 -16.29 -26.06
C ASP A 218 10.00 -17.17 -26.40
N PRO A 219 9.41 -17.01 -27.60
CA PRO A 219 8.33 -17.86 -28.06
C PRO A 219 8.84 -19.27 -28.32
N ARG A 220 8.12 -20.27 -27.79
CA ARG A 220 8.11 -21.63 -28.32
C ARG A 220 6.84 -21.85 -29.11
#